data_AF-A0A3B9HTB9-F1
#
_entry.id   AF-A0A3B9HTB9-F1
#
_cell.length_a   1.000
_cell.length_b   1.000
_cell.length_c   1.000
_cell.angle_alpha   90.00
_cell.angle_beta   90.00
_cell.angle_gamma   90.00
#
_symmetry.space_group_name_H-M   'P 1'
#
loop_
_entity.id
_entity.type
_entity.pdbx_description
1 polymer ?
#
loop_
_entity_poly.entity_id
_entity_poly.type
_entity_poly.pdbx_seq_one_letter_code
_entity_poly.pdbx_strand_id
1 'polypeptide(L)'
;MKRLWILCFALVTLFGFSDRVWALRLEGEAISAKIVAVEEQNGKMVEVTYNVTVVDSAGYIQGQVAGAAGGSSDYRFGDIKTIVNDEANHVYLVTFHDGKVLKLASARLVTNYSSTLFNCKVSDGTTETEVRLDSGTFKSVEFVLPESSTEKH
;
A
#
# COMPACT_ATOMS: atom_id res chain seq x y z
N MET A 1 16.28 1.12 -60.85
CA MET A 1 17.18 1.72 -59.84
C MET A 1 16.69 3.14 -59.59
N LYS A 2 16.37 3.68 -58.42
CA LYS A 2 16.33 3.29 -57.00
C LYS A 2 15.17 4.12 -56.40
N ARG A 3 14.31 3.52 -55.56
CA ARG A 3 13.31 4.27 -54.77
C ARG A 3 14.03 4.93 -53.58
N LEU A 4 14.04 6.26 -53.51
CA LEU A 4 14.47 7.00 -52.32
C LEU A 4 13.33 6.94 -51.30
N TRP A 5 13.54 6.22 -50.20
CA TRP A 5 12.74 6.34 -48.99
C TRP A 5 13.44 7.35 -48.09
N ILE A 6 12.82 8.52 -47.90
CA ILE A 6 13.19 9.45 -46.83
C ILE A 6 12.54 8.89 -45.56
N LEU A 7 13.31 8.14 -44.77
CA LEU A 7 12.94 7.77 -43.41
C LEU A 7 12.96 9.04 -42.56
N CYS A 8 11.78 9.46 -42.13
CA CYS A 8 11.61 10.44 -41.07
C CYS A 8 12.29 9.97 -39.79
N PHE A 9 12.99 10.92 -39.18
CA PHE A 9 13.51 10.94 -37.82
C PHE A 9 12.70 10.10 -36.82
N ALA A 10 13.37 9.14 -36.19
CA ALA A 10 13.05 8.70 -34.84
C ALA A 10 14.36 8.46 -34.09
N LEU A 11 15.03 9.57 -33.77
CA LEU A 11 15.99 9.65 -32.68
C LEU A 11 15.21 9.49 -31.36
N VAL A 12 14.72 8.28 -31.08
CA VAL A 12 14.22 7.92 -29.76
C VAL A 12 15.42 7.41 -28.98
N THR A 13 16.11 8.39 -28.43
CA THR A 13 16.89 8.34 -27.19
C THR A 13 16.99 6.96 -26.55
N LEU A 14 18.19 6.38 -26.68
CA LEU A 14 18.81 5.52 -25.69
C LEU A 14 18.75 6.18 -24.30
N PHE A 15 17.60 6.15 -23.62
CA PHE A 15 17.46 6.45 -22.20
C PHE A 15 16.19 5.76 -21.70
N GLY A 16 16.35 4.77 -20.84
CA GLY A 16 15.24 4.04 -20.21
C GLY A 16 15.63 2.67 -19.65
N PHE A 17 16.71 2.06 -20.15
CA PHE A 17 17.29 0.85 -19.57
C PHE A 17 18.29 1.20 -18.46
N SER A 18 17.82 1.87 -17.42
CA SER A 18 18.57 1.97 -16.15
C SER A 18 17.68 2.33 -14.96
N ASP A 19 16.39 1.98 -14.97
CA ASP A 19 15.59 1.90 -13.74
C ASP A 19 15.79 0.56 -13.03
N ARG A 20 17.02 0.01 -13.11
CA ARG A 20 17.61 -0.67 -11.96
C ARG A 20 17.97 0.39 -10.91
N VAL A 21 16.98 1.21 -10.55
CA VAL A 21 17.00 1.88 -9.25
C VAL A 21 16.92 0.73 -8.30
N TRP A 22 18.06 0.47 -7.68
CA TRP A 22 18.15 -0.22 -6.42
C TRP A 22 17.14 0.47 -5.51
N ALA A 23 15.91 -0.03 -5.50
CA ALA A 23 15.00 0.16 -4.40
C ALA A 23 15.79 -0.42 -3.23
N LEU A 24 16.45 0.46 -2.48
CA LEU A 24 16.94 0.18 -1.15
C LEU A 24 15.81 -0.58 -0.48
N ARG A 25 15.98 -1.90 -0.36
CA ARG A 25 15.21 -2.75 0.54
C ARG A 25 15.41 -2.08 1.90
N LEU A 26 14.48 -1.21 2.28
CA LEU A 26 14.37 -0.80 3.66
C LEU A 26 13.99 -2.09 4.38
N GLU A 27 14.92 -2.56 5.21
CA GLU A 27 14.93 -3.90 5.77
C GLU A 27 13.75 -4.09 6.73
N GLY A 28 12.70 -4.75 6.26
CA GLY A 28 11.60 -5.27 7.06
C GLY A 28 11.18 -6.65 6.53
N GLU A 29 10.85 -7.59 7.42
CA GLU A 29 10.29 -8.89 7.00
C GLU A 29 8.97 -8.64 6.25
N ALA A 30 8.74 -9.34 5.14
CA ALA A 30 7.49 -9.18 4.40
C ALA A 30 6.32 -9.60 5.30
N ILE A 31 5.34 -8.72 5.47
CA ILE A 31 4.09 -9.05 6.17
C ILE A 31 3.00 -9.30 5.12
N SER A 32 2.14 -10.26 5.39
CA SER A 32 0.95 -10.47 4.56
C SER A 32 -0.17 -9.56 5.05
N ALA A 33 -1.06 -9.15 4.16
CA ALA A 33 -2.23 -8.39 4.50
C ALA A 33 -3.44 -8.82 3.66
N LYS A 34 -4.63 -8.64 4.21
CA LYS A 34 -5.89 -8.73 3.50
C LYS A 34 -6.48 -7.34 3.39
N ILE A 35 -6.70 -6.88 2.16
CA ILE A 35 -7.23 -5.54 1.89
C ILE A 35 -8.60 -5.67 1.26
N VAL A 36 -9.58 -4.97 1.83
CA VAL A 36 -10.90 -4.79 1.22
C VAL A 36 -10.95 -3.37 0.69
N ALA A 37 -11.08 -3.24 -0.62
CA ALA A 37 -11.20 -1.96 -1.31
C ALA A 37 -12.57 -1.84 -1.99
N VAL A 38 -13.02 -0.61 -2.20
CA VAL A 38 -14.24 -0.33 -2.98
C VAL A 38 -13.82 0.23 -4.33
N GLU A 39 -14.17 -0.47 -5.41
CA GLU A 39 -13.77 -0.11 -6.77
C GLU A 39 -14.99 0.00 -7.68
N GLU A 40 -14.90 0.87 -8.69
CA GLU A 40 -15.92 0.95 -9.72
C GLU A 40 -15.68 -0.15 -10.77
N GLN A 41 -16.62 -1.07 -10.91
CA GLN A 41 -16.64 -2.06 -11.97
C GLN A 41 -17.97 -2.00 -12.71
N ASN A 42 -17.92 -1.78 -14.03
CA ASN A 42 -19.10 -1.68 -14.90
C ASN A 42 -20.15 -0.66 -14.40
N GLY A 43 -19.71 0.50 -13.89
CA GLY A 43 -20.59 1.56 -13.39
C GLY A 43 -21.22 1.27 -12.02
N LYS A 44 -20.72 0.28 -11.29
CA LYS A 44 -21.16 -0.05 -9.93
C LYS A 44 -19.97 -0.09 -8.98
N MET A 45 -20.15 0.43 -7.78
CA MET A 45 -19.18 0.25 -6.70
C MET A 45 -19.29 -1.19 -6.19
N VAL A 46 -18.20 -1.92 -6.20
CA VAL A 46 -18.09 -3.29 -5.71
C VAL A 46 -16.95 -3.42 -4.72
N GLU A 47 -17.14 -4.27 -3.71
CA GLU A 47 -16.08 -4.61 -2.77
C GLU A 47 -15.17 -5.67 -3.38
N VAL A 48 -13.87 -5.37 -3.43
CA VAL A 48 -12.84 -6.28 -3.93
C VAL A 48 -11.92 -6.61 -2.75
N THR A 49 -11.67 -7.92 -2.56
CA THR A 49 -10.73 -8.39 -1.55
C THR A 49 -9.42 -8.80 -2.21
N TYR A 50 -8.34 -8.16 -1.79
CA TYR A 50 -6.98 -8.45 -2.20
C TYR A 50 -6.25 -9.22 -1.10
N ASN A 51 -5.74 -10.41 -1.44
CA ASN A 51 -4.76 -11.11 -0.61
C ASN A 51 -3.37 -10.62 -1.02
N VAL A 52 -2.74 -9.86 -0.13
CA VAL A 52 -1.47 -9.19 -0.37
C VAL A 52 -0.38 -9.95 0.37
N THR A 53 0.54 -10.57 -0.34
CA THR A 53 1.57 -11.44 0.26
C THR A 53 2.78 -10.65 0.74
N VAL A 54 2.96 -9.43 0.22
CA VAL A 54 4.07 -8.55 0.61
C VAL A 54 3.57 -7.12 0.74
N VAL A 55 3.37 -6.71 1.98
CA VAL A 55 3.48 -5.31 2.38
C VAL A 55 4.85 -5.18 3.05
N ASP A 56 5.60 -4.15 2.68
CA ASP A 56 6.83 -3.81 3.39
C ASP A 56 6.46 -3.49 4.85
N SER A 57 7.00 -4.24 5.82
CA SER A 57 6.71 -4.02 7.25
C SER A 57 7.28 -2.72 7.79
N ALA A 58 8.25 -2.11 7.08
CA ALA A 58 8.69 -0.75 7.37
C ALA A 58 7.63 0.29 6.99
N GLY A 59 6.60 -0.08 6.24
CA GLY A 59 5.45 0.75 5.95
C GLY A 59 4.69 1.18 7.21
N TYR A 60 3.93 2.25 7.09
CA TYR A 60 3.20 2.85 8.20
C TYR A 60 1.90 3.51 7.73
N ILE A 61 0.95 3.62 8.66
CA ILE A 61 -0.16 4.55 8.54
C ILE A 61 0.26 5.87 9.19
N GLN A 62 0.23 6.94 8.41
CA GLN A 62 0.39 8.30 8.90
C GLN A 62 -0.97 8.91 9.14
N GLY A 63 -1.21 9.48 10.31
CA GLY A 63 -2.48 10.15 10.57
C GLY A 63 -2.50 11.07 11.77
N GLN A 64 -3.51 11.93 11.80
CA GLN A 64 -3.79 12.79 12.94
C GLN A 64 -4.74 12.07 13.90
N VAL A 65 -4.37 12.00 15.19
CA VAL A 65 -5.23 11.44 16.22
C VAL A 65 -6.48 12.31 16.39
N ALA A 66 -7.65 11.67 16.35
CA ALA A 66 -8.93 12.37 16.51
C ALA A 66 -9.01 13.07 17.88
N GLY A 67 -9.31 14.37 17.86
CA GLY A 67 -9.38 15.19 19.08
C GLY A 67 -8.03 15.72 19.60
N ALA A 68 -6.91 15.41 18.96
CA ALA A 68 -5.60 15.97 19.31
C ALA A 68 -5.38 17.34 18.65
N ALA A 69 -4.74 18.26 19.38
CA ALA A 69 -4.40 19.59 18.90
C ALA A 69 -3.21 19.55 17.92
N GLY A 70 -3.51 19.25 16.66
CA GLY A 70 -2.55 19.24 15.55
C GLY A 70 -1.52 18.10 15.60
N GLY A 71 -0.74 17.99 14.52
CA GLY A 71 0.30 16.99 14.35
C GLY A 71 -0.16 15.70 13.64
N SER A 72 0.78 15.03 12.99
CA SER A 72 0.60 13.68 12.43
C SER A 72 1.60 12.74 13.09
N SER A 73 1.22 11.49 13.23
CA SER A 73 2.07 10.44 13.78
C SER A 73 2.06 9.24 12.86
N ASP A 74 3.18 8.53 12.85
CA ASP A 74 3.40 7.35 12.02
C ASP A 74 3.28 6.10 12.89
N TYR A 75 2.46 5.15 12.47
CA TYR A 75 2.25 3.87 13.16
C TYR A 75 2.62 2.74 12.21
N ARG A 76 3.60 1.91 12.61
CA ARG A 76 4.17 0.86 11.74
C ARG A 76 3.16 -0.25 11.50
N PHE A 77 3.14 -0.80 10.28
CA PHE A 77 2.26 -1.92 9.97
C PHE A 77 2.55 -3.18 10.80
N GLY A 78 3.81 -3.41 11.19
CA GLY A 78 4.17 -4.51 12.09
C GLY A 78 3.55 -4.44 13.49
N ASP A 79 3.07 -3.28 13.93
CA ASP A 79 2.40 -3.14 15.24
C ASP A 79 0.86 -3.22 15.11
N ILE A 80 0.35 -3.16 13.88
CA ILE A 80 -1.07 -2.97 13.59
C ILE A 80 -1.68 -4.29 13.16
N LYS A 81 -2.76 -4.68 13.84
CA LYS A 81 -3.58 -5.82 13.44
C LYS A 81 -4.58 -5.46 12.35
N THR A 82 -5.33 -4.37 12.54
CA THR A 82 -6.34 -3.94 11.57
C THR A 82 -6.40 -2.43 11.43
N ILE A 83 -6.81 -1.99 10.24
CA ILE A 83 -7.20 -0.61 9.93
C ILE A 83 -8.59 -0.68 9.30
N VAL A 84 -9.54 0.10 9.80
CA VAL A 84 -10.89 0.20 9.25
C VAL A 84 -11.22 1.65 8.96
N ASN A 85 -11.68 1.94 7.75
CA ASN A 85 -12.26 3.23 7.40
C ASN A 85 -13.72 3.25 7.86
N ASP A 86 -13.98 3.96 8.95
CA ASP A 86 -15.33 4.15 9.51
C ASP A 86 -15.95 5.40 8.87
N GLU A 87 -16.53 5.20 7.70
CA GLU A 87 -17.13 6.26 6.89
C GLU A 87 -18.27 6.99 7.63
N ALA A 88 -19.02 6.27 8.48
CA ALA A 88 -20.14 6.85 9.22
C ALA A 88 -19.69 7.90 10.25
N ASN A 89 -18.48 7.74 10.79
CA ASN A 89 -17.90 8.63 11.79
C ASN A 89 -16.75 9.48 11.24
N HIS A 90 -16.43 9.36 9.94
CA HIS A 90 -15.32 10.05 9.27
C HIS A 90 -13.97 9.88 9.99
N VAL A 91 -13.67 8.65 10.43
CA VAL A 91 -12.41 8.31 11.11
C VAL A 91 -11.85 6.99 10.61
N TYR A 92 -10.56 6.78 10.86
CA TYR A 92 -9.91 5.48 10.71
C TYR A 92 -9.69 4.86 12.08
N LEU A 93 -10.13 3.63 12.26
CA LEU A 93 -9.91 2.84 13.46
C LEU A 93 -8.70 1.93 13.23
N VAL A 94 -7.63 2.16 13.99
CA VAL A 94 -6.40 1.38 13.95
C VAL A 94 -6.35 0.51 15.21
N THR A 95 -6.42 -0.80 15.04
CA THR A 95 -6.28 -1.77 16.13
C THR A 95 -4.89 -2.36 16.11
N PHE A 96 -4.17 -2.27 17.21
CA PHE A 96 -2.83 -2.82 17.38
C PHE A 96 -2.89 -4.29 17.79
N HIS A 97 -1.77 -5.02 17.63
CA HIS A 97 -1.68 -6.42 18.05
C HIS A 97 -1.90 -6.63 19.56
N ASP A 98 -1.58 -5.62 20.38
CA ASP A 98 -1.85 -5.59 21.83
C ASP A 98 -3.33 -5.33 22.19
N GLY A 99 -4.20 -5.12 21.19
CA GLY A 99 -5.63 -4.85 21.36
C GLY A 99 -5.97 -3.37 21.58
N LYS A 100 -4.98 -2.47 21.66
CA LYS A 100 -5.23 -1.03 21.72
C LYS A 100 -5.92 -0.57 20.44
N VAL A 101 -6.85 0.38 20.57
CA VAL A 101 -7.53 1.02 19.44
C VAL A 101 -7.20 2.50 19.42
N LEU A 102 -6.78 2.99 18.26
CA LEU A 102 -6.53 4.40 17.98
C LEU A 102 -7.51 4.90 16.93
N LYS A 103 -8.02 6.12 17.13
CA LYS A 103 -8.86 6.81 16.16
C LYS A 103 -8.07 7.90 15.46
N LEU A 104 -8.01 7.85 14.14
CA LEU A 104 -7.37 8.86 13.32
C LEU A 104 -8.44 9.65 12.54
N ALA A 105 -8.40 10.98 12.60
CA ALA A 105 -9.28 11.86 11.83
C ALA A 105 -8.88 11.94 10.35
N SER A 106 -7.63 11.61 10.04
CA SER A 106 -7.10 11.46 8.68
C SER A 106 -6.05 10.35 8.70
N ALA A 107 -5.94 9.62 7.59
CA ALA A 107 -4.95 8.57 7.44
C ALA A 107 -4.42 8.51 6.02
N ARG A 108 -3.16 8.13 5.90
CA ARG A 108 -2.51 7.75 4.64
C ARG A 108 -1.63 6.53 4.89
N LEU A 109 -1.83 5.49 4.10
CA LEU A 109 -0.95 4.32 4.09
C LEU A 109 0.30 4.64 3.26
N VAL A 110 1.48 4.40 3.83
CA VAL A 110 2.78 4.69 3.21
C VAL A 110 3.65 3.45 3.26
N THR A 111 4.01 2.92 2.10
CA THR A 111 5.04 1.86 1.97
C THR A 111 6.35 2.39 1.37
N ASN A 112 6.33 3.60 0.81
CA ASN A 112 7.51 4.29 0.31
C ASN A 112 7.34 5.80 0.54
N TYR A 113 8.30 6.42 1.23
CA TYR A 113 8.28 7.84 1.57
C TYR A 113 8.11 8.77 0.36
N SER A 114 8.49 8.35 -0.85
CA SER A 114 8.35 9.14 -2.08
C SER A 114 7.02 8.92 -2.84
N SER A 115 6.19 7.96 -2.43
CA SER A 115 4.96 7.61 -3.14
C SER A 115 3.71 7.99 -2.35
N THR A 116 2.74 8.63 -3.02
CA THR A 116 1.40 8.89 -2.46
C THR A 116 0.51 7.66 -2.44
N LEU A 117 0.94 6.57 -3.08
CA LEU A 117 0.18 5.34 -3.24
C LEU A 117 0.68 4.27 -2.28
N PHE A 118 -0.24 3.41 -1.86
CA PHE A 118 0.08 2.20 -1.13
C PHE A 118 0.56 1.14 -2.13
N ASN A 119 1.87 1.02 -2.28
CA ASN A 119 2.49 0.02 -3.15
C ASN A 119 2.51 -1.31 -2.41
N CYS A 120 1.91 -2.33 -3.00
CA CYS A 120 1.83 -3.66 -2.44
C CYS A 120 1.90 -4.72 -3.54
N LYS A 121 2.13 -5.98 -3.17
CA LYS A 121 2.06 -7.10 -4.12
C LYS A 121 0.86 -7.98 -3.82
N VAL A 122 -0.05 -8.07 -4.77
CA VAL A 122 -1.16 -9.03 -4.74
C VAL A 122 -0.68 -10.32 -5.38
N SER A 123 -0.93 -11.46 -4.73
CA SER A 123 -0.70 -12.76 -5.35
C SER A 123 -2.02 -13.49 -5.58
N ASP A 124 -2.13 -14.09 -6.76
CA ASP A 124 -3.20 -15.03 -7.10
C ASP A 124 -2.82 -16.49 -6.77
N GLY A 125 -1.70 -16.71 -6.07
CA GLY A 125 -1.15 -18.03 -5.74
C GLY A 125 -0.21 -18.60 -6.81
N THR A 126 -0.05 -17.95 -7.96
CA THR A 126 0.86 -18.38 -9.03
C THR A 126 1.80 -17.27 -9.49
N THR A 127 1.33 -16.03 -9.48
CA THR A 127 2.09 -14.85 -9.86
C THR A 127 1.92 -13.75 -8.81
N GLU A 128 2.93 -12.87 -8.72
CA GLU A 128 2.85 -11.66 -7.91
C GLU A 128 2.73 -10.46 -8.85
N THR A 129 1.71 -9.64 -8.64
CA THR A 129 1.52 -8.39 -9.40
C THR A 129 1.70 -7.20 -8.46
N GLU A 130 2.54 -6.25 -8.84
CA GLU A 130 2.65 -4.98 -8.12
C GLU A 130 1.36 -4.17 -8.35
N VAL A 131 0.67 -3.86 -7.26
CA VAL A 131 -0.56 -3.08 -7.26
C VAL A 131 -0.32 -1.80 -6.47
N ARG A 132 -0.78 -0.68 -7.03
CA ARG A 132 -0.77 0.61 -6.38
C ARG A 132 -2.18 0.95 -5.99
N LEU A 133 -2.49 0.79 -4.70
CA LEU A 133 -3.80 1.14 -4.17
C LEU A 133 -3.78 2.60 -3.74
N ASP A 134 -4.85 3.33 -4.05
CA ASP A 134 -5.05 4.65 -3.47
C ASP A 134 -5.35 4.46 -1.98
N SER A 135 -4.59 5.16 -1.14
CA SER A 135 -4.81 5.15 0.32
C SER A 135 -6.21 5.64 0.72
N GLY A 136 -6.98 6.26 -0.17
CA GLY A 136 -8.36 6.66 0.10
C GLY A 136 -9.44 5.60 -0.17
N THR A 137 -9.11 4.48 -0.84
CA THR A 137 -10.13 3.55 -1.37
C THR A 137 -10.29 2.24 -0.59
N PHE A 138 -9.49 2.04 0.47
CA PHE A 138 -9.66 0.87 1.32
C PHE A 138 -10.79 1.06 2.33
N LYS A 139 -11.62 0.03 2.46
CA LYS A 139 -12.59 -0.13 3.55
C LYS A 139 -11.92 -0.70 4.79
N SER A 140 -11.04 -1.69 4.60
CA SER A 140 -10.26 -2.26 5.70
C SER A 140 -8.95 -2.90 5.22
N VAL A 141 -7.97 -2.93 6.12
CA VAL A 141 -6.73 -3.69 6.00
C VAL A 141 -6.56 -4.54 7.24
N GLU A 142 -6.24 -5.82 7.08
CA GLU A 142 -5.87 -6.74 8.16
C GLU A 142 -4.46 -7.23 7.89
N PHE A 143 -3.52 -6.99 8.82
CA PHE A 143 -2.16 -7.46 8.70
C PHE A 143 -1.99 -8.79 9.42
N VAL A 144 -1.27 -9.70 8.76
CA VAL A 144 -0.91 -11.02 9.26
C VAL A 144 0.58 -11.02 9.51
N LEU A 145 0.95 -11.10 10.78
CA LEU A 145 2.35 -11.22 11.16
C LEU A 145 2.93 -12.56 10.68
N PRO A 146 4.21 -12.60 10.29
CA PRO A 146 4.90 -13.84 9.97
C PRO A 146 4.94 -14.74 11.21
N GLU A 147 4.77 -16.05 11.04
CA GLU A 147 4.70 -17.03 12.13
C GLU A 147 5.95 -16.96 13.06
N SER A 148 7.10 -16.57 12.52
CA SER A 148 8.37 -16.33 13.23
C SER A 148 8.29 -15.30 14.37
N SER A 149 7.29 -14.41 14.36
CA SER A 149 7.13 -13.33 15.33
C SER A 149 6.32 -13.71 16.58
N THR A 150 5.63 -14.86 16.56
CA THR A 150 4.79 -15.31 17.69
C THR A 150 5.57 -16.01 18.82
N GLU A 151 6.86 -16.28 18.64
CA GLU A 151 7.70 -16.97 19.65
C GLU A 151 8.37 -16.05 20.68
N LYS A 152 8.08 -14.73 20.70
CA LYS A 152 8.63 -13.83 21.72
C LYS A 152 7.53 -13.14 22.52
N HIS A 153 6.95 -13.87 23.46
CA HIS A 153 6.27 -13.31 24.62
C HIS A 153 6.61 -14.10 25.88
#